data_AF-A0A351F4Z9-F1
#
_entry.id   AF-A0A351F4Z9-F1
#
_cell.length_a   1.000
_cell.length_b   1.000
_cell.length_c   1.000
_cell.angle_alpha   90.00
_cell.angle_beta   90.00
_cell.angle_gamma   90.00
#
_symmetry.space_group_name_H-M   'P 1'
#
loop_
_entity.id
_entity.type
_entity.pdbx_description
1 polymer ?
#
loop_
_entity_poly.entity_id
_entity_poly.type
_entity_poly.pdbx_seq_one_letter_code
_entity_poly.pdbx_strand_id
1 'polypeptide(L)'
;MGEYLTDTQLEGIGQTLASVACEFAYDDNYIEDVNTTIVYDGKVTPAATRENYRLPTIVSTTLGADQSSRNVSWYTKTSVKGTDIEIIPYSENPVFTGRPNVPYGVKVNAKTIRTERQYPGVDLGVIGFMKYKFPMNRHIVEVSGLEAGKKYLYRVGDASRNWWSDIGTFKMADGSDETSFIHICDPQSQSEQQYETFAKVIETAYKMYDSDFIINTGDNVDHGDNFRQWQWLFNTASDTLMDTTMMSASGNHEGMGSYAIEKNYYYSNVPEQETESGIYFSFDYNNVHVAVLNTNNLNDDKSLSDDQIDWLIDDMQSSDADWKFVALHKAMYSNGSHYKDKDVCKIRDELCKLMPQLGIDMVFQGHDHVYLRTDAMIDNKVESVTTSRAEFNGKEYNVKVNPVGTVYEISGCSGVKVYNQKDESLTDKYFPRAEVIKNVTKSMFSGISIVGDTLYFDAYTVDTENGETENIDSFAIKKDLSVKKGTGVKPSIDWMKIFSQVIAVVLPIVKTIISRVFEFVSAKMW
;
A
#
# COMPACT_ATOMS: atom_id res chain seq x y z
N MET A 1 14.26 2.35 29.17
CA MET A 1 14.51 2.30 27.72
C MET A 1 13.71 3.43 27.08
N GLY A 2 14.23 4.08 26.04
CA GLY A 2 13.53 5.19 25.39
C GLY A 2 12.24 4.70 24.73
N GLU A 3 11.24 5.58 24.59
CA GLU A 3 9.91 5.26 24.02
C GLU A 3 9.95 4.69 22.58
N TYR A 4 11.12 4.68 21.94
CA TYR A 4 11.36 4.33 20.55
C TYR A 4 12.28 3.11 20.35
N LEU A 5 12.72 2.44 21.43
CA LEU A 5 13.51 1.21 21.36
C LEU A 5 12.71 0.07 21.99
N THR A 6 12.11 -0.74 21.12
CA THR A 6 11.30 -1.92 21.44
C THR A 6 12.17 -3.17 21.65
N ASP A 7 11.65 -4.17 22.37
CA ASP A 7 12.34 -5.44 22.56
C ASP A 7 12.60 -6.17 21.23
N THR A 8 11.70 -6.04 20.24
CA THR A 8 11.90 -6.62 18.91
C THR A 8 12.99 -5.92 18.11
N GLN A 9 13.21 -4.62 18.33
CA GLN A 9 14.38 -3.92 17.80
C GLN A 9 15.69 -4.39 18.44
N LEU A 10 15.67 -4.71 19.75
CA LEU A 10 16.83 -5.30 20.43
C LEU A 10 17.10 -6.73 19.94
N GLU A 11 16.05 -7.51 19.69
CA GLU A 11 16.17 -8.84 19.09
C GLU A 11 16.77 -8.76 17.69
N GLY A 12 16.29 -7.86 16.82
CA GLY A 12 16.87 -7.68 15.49
C GLY A 12 18.35 -7.27 15.52
N ILE A 13 18.72 -6.34 16.41
CA ILE A 13 20.15 -6.01 16.66
C ILE A 13 20.92 -7.25 17.14
N GLY A 14 20.34 -8.03 18.06
CA GLY A 14 20.92 -9.27 18.57
C GLY A 14 21.13 -10.32 17.47
N GLN A 15 20.16 -10.51 16.58
CA GLN A 15 20.23 -11.42 15.44
C GLN A 15 21.33 -10.98 14.46
N THR A 16 21.45 -9.67 14.17
CA THR A 16 22.56 -9.16 13.36
C THR A 16 23.90 -9.45 14.01
N LEU A 17 24.06 -9.16 15.32
CA LEU A 17 25.31 -9.43 16.03
C LEU A 17 25.65 -10.92 16.09
N ALA A 18 24.63 -11.78 16.29
CA ALA A 18 24.79 -13.22 16.26
C ALA A 18 25.18 -13.71 14.86
N SER A 19 24.56 -13.17 13.80
CA SER A 19 24.90 -13.50 12.42
C SER A 19 26.35 -13.11 12.10
N VAL A 20 26.76 -11.89 12.46
CA VAL A 20 28.16 -11.43 12.33
C VAL A 20 29.11 -12.34 13.11
N ALA A 21 28.78 -12.69 14.36
CA ALA A 21 29.62 -13.59 15.16
C ALA A 21 29.68 -15.00 14.58
N CYS A 22 28.58 -15.51 14.02
CA CYS A 22 28.53 -16.80 13.34
C CYS A 22 29.38 -16.78 12.06
N GLU A 23 29.29 -15.73 11.24
CA GLU A 23 30.13 -15.55 10.05
C GLU A 23 31.63 -15.47 10.39
N PHE A 24 31.99 -14.94 11.56
CA PHE A 24 33.39 -14.98 12.04
C PHE A 24 33.80 -16.33 12.64
N ALA A 25 32.86 -17.11 13.18
CA ALA A 25 33.14 -18.37 13.87
C ALA A 25 33.07 -19.60 12.95
N TYR A 26 32.25 -19.52 11.90
CA TYR A 26 32.00 -20.58 10.93
C TYR A 26 32.05 -19.99 9.52
N ASP A 27 33.02 -20.45 8.73
CA ASP A 27 33.10 -20.17 7.30
C ASP A 27 32.70 -21.44 6.53
N ASP A 28 31.40 -21.56 6.29
CA ASP A 28 30.84 -22.66 5.49
C ASP A 28 30.64 -22.24 4.02
N ASN A 29 31.06 -21.02 3.64
CA ASN A 29 30.75 -20.40 2.34
C ASN A 29 32.02 -19.89 1.64
N TYR A 30 32.85 -20.84 1.16
CA TYR A 30 34.13 -20.63 0.47
C TYR A 30 34.13 -19.73 -0.78
N ILE A 31 32.97 -19.17 -1.19
CA ILE A 31 32.81 -18.40 -2.42
C ILE A 31 33.28 -16.94 -2.24
N GLU A 32 33.27 -16.40 -1.02
CA GLU A 32 33.70 -15.01 -0.73
C GLU A 32 35.13 -14.90 -0.18
N ASP A 33 35.83 -16.03 -0.05
CA ASP A 33 37.19 -16.09 0.46
C ASP A 33 38.19 -15.57 -0.59
N VAL A 34 38.55 -14.29 -0.46
CA VAL A 34 39.43 -13.53 -1.35
C VAL A 34 40.87 -14.03 -1.26
N ASN A 35 41.16 -15.13 -1.97
CA ASN A 35 42.47 -15.45 -2.57
C ASN A 35 42.45 -16.60 -3.59
N THR A 36 41.29 -17.18 -3.92
CA THR A 36 41.21 -18.29 -4.89
C THR A 36 40.50 -17.87 -6.17
N THR A 37 41.20 -17.93 -7.30
CA THR A 37 40.56 -17.92 -8.62
C THR A 37 40.16 -19.34 -8.98
N ILE A 38 38.87 -19.67 -8.87
CA ILE A 38 38.33 -20.92 -9.41
C ILE A 38 38.09 -20.72 -10.90
N VAL A 39 38.95 -21.27 -11.75
CA VAL A 39 38.69 -21.36 -13.20
C VAL A 39 37.94 -22.68 -13.44
N TYR A 40 36.64 -22.58 -13.66
CA TYR A 40 35.80 -23.69 -14.10
C TYR A 40 35.38 -23.45 -15.56
N ASP A 41 35.83 -24.31 -16.47
CA ASP A 41 35.58 -24.24 -17.91
C ASP A 41 34.38 -25.09 -18.38
N GLY A 42 33.70 -25.76 -17.45
CA GLY A 42 32.47 -26.48 -17.73
C GLY A 42 31.25 -25.56 -17.89
N LYS A 43 30.26 -26.02 -18.66
CA LYS A 43 28.94 -25.38 -18.71
C LYS A 43 28.18 -25.69 -17.42
N VAL A 44 28.33 -24.87 -16.37
CA VAL A 44 27.35 -24.90 -15.27
C VAL A 44 26.08 -24.23 -15.78
N THR A 45 24.95 -24.92 -15.70
CA THR A 45 23.65 -24.24 -15.74
C THR A 45 23.34 -23.85 -14.29
N PRO A 46 23.62 -22.62 -13.85
CA PRO A 46 23.37 -22.23 -12.47
C PRO A 46 21.90 -22.39 -12.15
N ALA A 47 21.59 -22.99 -11.00
CA ALA A 47 20.21 -23.13 -10.51
C ALA A 47 19.54 -21.75 -10.51
N ALA A 48 18.33 -21.67 -11.05
CA ALA A 48 17.56 -20.44 -11.04
C ALA A 48 16.80 -20.37 -9.73
N THR A 49 17.09 -19.36 -8.91
CA THR A 49 16.41 -19.15 -7.63
C THR A 49 16.09 -17.66 -7.43
N ARG A 50 15.25 -17.33 -6.44
CA ARG A 50 14.92 -15.94 -6.08
C ARG A 50 16.10 -15.25 -5.42
N GLU A 51 16.88 -15.96 -4.61
CA GLU A 51 18.04 -15.46 -3.85
C GLU A 51 19.16 -15.01 -4.78
N ASN A 52 19.35 -15.72 -5.90
CA ASN A 52 20.32 -15.35 -6.92
C ASN A 52 19.71 -14.51 -8.07
N TYR A 53 18.46 -14.06 -7.87
CA TYR A 53 17.70 -13.17 -8.74
C TYR A 53 17.48 -13.68 -10.17
N ARG A 54 17.59 -14.99 -10.41
CA ARG A 54 17.30 -15.62 -11.71
C ARG A 54 15.81 -15.88 -11.89
N LEU A 55 15.10 -16.17 -10.80
CA LEU A 55 13.64 -16.22 -10.78
C LEU A 55 13.07 -14.85 -10.34
N PRO A 56 11.82 -14.53 -10.71
CA PRO A 56 11.12 -13.36 -10.20
C PRO A 56 11.15 -13.30 -8.67
N THR A 57 11.55 -12.16 -8.12
CA THR A 57 11.49 -11.84 -6.68
C THR A 57 10.74 -10.52 -6.50
N ILE A 58 10.17 -10.28 -5.32
CA ILE A 58 9.38 -9.07 -5.04
C ILE A 58 8.28 -8.92 -6.10
N VAL A 59 7.50 -9.99 -6.29
CA VAL A 59 6.34 -9.95 -7.19
C VAL A 59 5.25 -9.16 -6.47
N SER A 60 5.00 -7.94 -6.92
CA SER A 60 3.94 -7.07 -6.41
C SER A 60 2.78 -6.98 -7.39
N THR A 61 1.58 -7.06 -6.85
CA THR A 61 0.30 -7.01 -7.57
C THR A 61 -0.55 -5.87 -7.05
N THR A 62 -1.04 -5.03 -7.96
CA THR A 62 -1.91 -3.89 -7.64
C THR A 62 -3.08 -3.85 -8.61
N LEU A 63 -4.13 -3.13 -8.23
CA LEU A 63 -5.23 -2.80 -9.13
C LEU A 63 -4.71 -1.94 -10.30
N GLY A 64 -5.33 -2.10 -11.47
CA GLY A 64 -4.97 -1.41 -12.69
C GLY A 64 -5.64 -0.04 -12.85
N ALA A 65 -5.63 0.48 -14.07
CA ALA A 65 -6.23 1.78 -14.42
C ALA A 65 -7.76 1.81 -14.33
N ASP A 66 -8.39 0.64 -14.31
CA ASP A 66 -9.83 0.45 -14.19
C ASP A 66 -10.14 -0.93 -13.59
N GLN A 67 -11.41 -1.20 -13.35
CA GLN A 67 -11.87 -2.46 -12.75
C GLN A 67 -11.61 -3.71 -13.63
N SER A 68 -11.20 -3.53 -14.90
CA SER A 68 -10.86 -4.59 -15.87
C SER A 68 -9.35 -4.83 -16.01
N SER A 69 -8.53 -4.21 -15.15
CA SER A 69 -7.07 -4.21 -15.30
C SER A 69 -6.32 -4.51 -14.01
N ARG A 70 -5.11 -5.04 -14.16
CA ARG A 70 -4.20 -5.42 -13.07
C ARG A 70 -2.77 -5.05 -13.45
N ASN A 71 -1.96 -4.68 -12.46
CA ASN A 71 -0.54 -4.47 -12.66
C ASN A 71 0.27 -5.50 -11.88
N VAL A 72 1.35 -5.98 -12.50
CA VAL A 72 2.34 -6.84 -11.86
C VAL A 72 3.73 -6.25 -12.05
N SER A 73 4.49 -6.14 -10.97
CA SER A 73 5.90 -5.73 -11.02
C SER A 73 6.77 -6.78 -10.33
N TRP A 74 7.97 -7.02 -10.83
CA TRP A 74 8.93 -7.90 -10.18
C TRP A 74 10.38 -7.54 -10.51
N TYR A 75 11.31 -8.17 -9.80
CA TYR A 75 12.73 -7.96 -9.97
C TYR A 75 13.45 -9.23 -10.43
N THR A 76 14.47 -9.03 -11.26
CA THR A 76 15.46 -10.05 -11.62
C THR A 76 16.84 -9.41 -11.75
N LYS A 77 17.90 -10.21 -11.79
CA LYS A 77 19.22 -9.70 -12.16
C LYS A 77 19.25 -9.24 -13.62
N THR A 78 20.15 -8.32 -13.92
CA THR A 78 20.28 -7.70 -15.25
C THR A 78 20.51 -8.62 -16.45
N SER A 79 20.93 -9.88 -16.23
CA SER A 79 21.12 -10.87 -17.31
C SER A 79 19.84 -11.61 -17.72
N VAL A 80 18.76 -11.51 -16.93
CA VAL A 80 17.43 -12.00 -17.31
C VAL A 80 16.76 -10.89 -18.11
N LYS A 81 16.29 -11.19 -19.32
CA LYS A 81 15.76 -10.18 -20.26
C LYS A 81 14.28 -10.36 -20.54
N GLY A 82 13.74 -11.57 -20.34
CA GLY A 82 12.31 -11.82 -20.49
C GLY A 82 11.47 -10.96 -19.55
N THR A 83 10.36 -10.45 -20.06
CA THR A 83 9.33 -9.71 -19.33
C THR A 83 8.00 -10.32 -19.73
N ASP A 84 7.88 -11.60 -19.45
CA ASP A 84 6.80 -12.44 -19.96
C ASP A 84 5.76 -12.62 -18.87
N ILE A 85 4.49 -12.60 -19.28
CA ILE A 85 3.37 -13.00 -18.43
C ILE A 85 2.57 -14.08 -19.15
N GLU A 86 2.13 -15.06 -18.38
CA GLU A 86 1.17 -16.05 -18.84
C GLU A 86 -0.07 -15.98 -17.96
N ILE A 87 -1.24 -15.81 -18.57
CA ILE A 87 -2.54 -15.69 -17.90
C ILE A 87 -3.48 -16.72 -18.52
N ILE A 88 -4.20 -17.44 -17.67
CA ILE A 88 -5.25 -18.38 -18.07
C ILE A 88 -6.50 -18.15 -17.21
N PRO A 89 -7.71 -18.48 -17.70
CA PRO A 89 -8.88 -18.54 -16.84
C PRO A 89 -8.65 -19.50 -15.67
N TYR A 90 -9.25 -19.19 -14.51
CA TYR A 90 -9.11 -20.05 -13.33
C TYR A 90 -9.56 -21.48 -13.60
N SER A 91 -8.80 -22.44 -13.08
CA SER A 91 -9.09 -23.87 -13.08
C SER A 91 -8.42 -24.53 -11.88
N GLU A 92 -9.06 -25.53 -11.28
CA GLU A 92 -8.45 -26.35 -10.22
C GLU A 92 -7.25 -27.16 -10.71
N ASN A 93 -7.14 -27.39 -12.02
CA ASN A 93 -6.04 -28.13 -12.65
C ASN A 93 -5.43 -27.29 -13.78
N PRO A 94 -4.72 -26.20 -13.45
CA PRO A 94 -4.22 -25.26 -14.45
C PRO A 94 -3.16 -25.90 -15.34
N VAL A 95 -3.26 -25.67 -16.64
CA VAL A 95 -2.25 -26.06 -17.62
C VAL A 95 -1.68 -24.82 -18.27
N PHE A 96 -0.47 -24.46 -17.84
CA PHE A 96 0.29 -23.41 -18.47
C PHE A 96 1.14 -23.97 -19.63
N THR A 97 1.26 -23.20 -20.70
CA THR A 97 1.96 -23.55 -21.95
C THR A 97 3.46 -23.31 -21.89
N GLY A 98 3.95 -22.52 -20.92
CA GLY A 98 5.37 -22.14 -20.83
C GLY A 98 5.76 -21.03 -21.80
N ARG A 99 4.79 -20.32 -22.36
CA ARG A 99 4.98 -19.21 -23.29
C ARG A 99 4.13 -18.02 -22.85
N PRO A 100 4.48 -16.78 -23.24
CA PRO A 100 3.60 -15.65 -23.03
C PRO A 100 2.27 -15.91 -23.74
N ASN A 101 1.20 -15.97 -22.97
CA ASN A 101 -0.14 -16.29 -23.47
C ASN A 101 -1.16 -15.62 -22.57
N VAL A 102 -2.22 -15.04 -23.16
CA VAL A 102 -3.31 -14.42 -22.41
C VAL A 102 -4.65 -14.79 -23.06
N PRO A 103 -5.77 -14.76 -22.30
CA PRO A 103 -7.09 -14.99 -22.85
C PRO A 103 -7.43 -14.02 -23.99
N TYR A 104 -8.35 -14.42 -24.87
CA TYR A 104 -8.83 -13.55 -25.94
C TYR A 104 -9.40 -12.24 -25.38
N GLY A 105 -9.01 -11.10 -25.96
CA GLY A 105 -9.44 -9.76 -25.53
C GLY A 105 -8.53 -9.11 -24.49
N VAL A 106 -7.75 -9.90 -23.74
CA VAL A 106 -6.77 -9.39 -22.77
C VAL A 106 -5.57 -8.79 -23.50
N LYS A 107 -5.14 -7.61 -23.07
CA LYS A 107 -3.97 -6.90 -23.59
C LYS A 107 -2.92 -6.78 -22.50
N VAL A 108 -1.66 -6.86 -22.92
CA VAL A 108 -0.49 -6.78 -22.05
C VAL A 108 0.42 -5.68 -22.57
N ASN A 109 0.73 -4.70 -21.71
CA ASN A 109 1.81 -3.76 -21.92
C ASN A 109 2.96 -4.09 -20.96
N ALA A 110 4.12 -4.43 -21.49
CA ALA A 110 5.26 -4.89 -20.71
C ALA A 110 6.46 -3.96 -20.90
N LYS A 111 7.13 -3.60 -19.80
CA LYS A 111 8.37 -2.81 -19.83
C LYS A 111 9.39 -3.34 -18.82
N THR A 112 10.67 -3.19 -19.17
CA THR A 112 11.79 -3.42 -18.25
C THR A 112 12.52 -2.10 -18.02
N ILE A 113 12.79 -1.80 -16.75
CA ILE A 113 13.58 -0.66 -16.32
C ILE A 113 14.81 -1.20 -15.59
N ARG A 114 16.00 -0.78 -16.03
CA ARG A 114 17.23 -1.05 -15.27
C ARG A 114 17.31 -0.05 -14.12
N THR A 115 17.42 -0.56 -12.90
CA THR A 115 17.48 0.28 -11.68
C THR A 115 18.62 -0.15 -10.79
N GLU A 116 19.20 0.80 -10.07
CA GLU A 116 20.11 0.52 -8.96
C GLU A 116 19.27 0.20 -7.71
N ARG A 117 19.64 -0.88 -7.02
CA ARG A 117 19.10 -1.23 -5.70
C ARG A 117 20.24 -1.26 -4.70
N GLN A 118 19.89 -1.20 -3.41
CA GLN A 118 20.87 -1.23 -2.35
C GLN A 118 20.36 -1.95 -1.10
N TYR A 119 21.29 -2.43 -0.29
CA TYR A 119 21.05 -2.82 1.09
C TYR A 119 22.35 -2.53 1.88
N PRO A 120 22.28 -2.36 3.21
CA PRO A 120 23.47 -2.13 4.02
C PRO A 120 24.27 -3.42 4.24
N GLY A 121 25.61 -3.31 4.26
CA GLY A 121 26.50 -4.41 4.60
C GLY A 121 26.50 -4.76 6.09
N VAL A 122 26.20 -3.78 6.95
CA VAL A 122 25.87 -3.99 8.36
C VAL A 122 24.52 -3.36 8.62
N ASP A 123 23.54 -4.18 8.99
CA ASP A 123 22.15 -3.76 9.16
C ASP A 123 21.70 -3.88 10.62
N LEU A 124 21.46 -2.76 11.30
CA LEU A 124 20.86 -2.73 12.63
C LEU A 124 19.33 -2.48 12.54
N GLY A 125 18.71 -2.94 11.45
CA GLY A 125 17.28 -2.83 11.15
C GLY A 125 16.89 -1.48 10.57
N VAL A 126 17.08 -0.41 11.36
CA VAL A 126 16.74 0.97 10.96
C VAL A 126 17.98 1.78 10.57
N ILE A 127 19.17 1.35 11.01
CA ILE A 127 20.45 1.99 10.72
C ILE A 127 21.35 1.01 9.98
N GLY A 128 21.70 1.37 8.75
CA GLY A 128 22.59 0.59 7.89
C GLY A 128 23.92 1.29 7.63
N PHE A 129 25.02 0.53 7.66
CA PHE A 129 26.36 0.98 7.27
C PHE A 129 26.85 0.23 6.03
N MET A 130 27.83 0.82 5.33
CA MET A 130 28.47 0.22 4.14
C MET A 130 27.45 -0.19 3.07
N LYS A 131 26.83 0.80 2.42
CA LYS A 131 25.80 0.56 1.39
C LYS A 131 26.38 -0.26 0.23
N TYR A 132 25.83 -1.45 0.00
CA TYR A 132 26.10 -2.25 -1.19
C TYR A 132 25.07 -1.89 -2.26
N LYS A 133 25.56 -1.44 -3.42
CA LYS A 133 24.73 -1.05 -4.57
C LYS A 133 24.94 -2.02 -5.72
N PHE A 134 23.86 -2.40 -6.37
CA PHE A 134 23.90 -3.34 -7.49
C PHE A 134 22.76 -3.08 -8.47
N PRO A 135 23.00 -3.32 -9.78
CA PRO A 135 21.97 -3.12 -10.79
C PRO A 135 21.03 -4.32 -10.87
N MET A 136 19.74 -4.04 -11.02
CA MET A 136 18.66 -5.00 -11.22
C MET A 136 17.82 -4.60 -12.43
N ASN A 137 17.09 -5.57 -12.99
CA ASN A 137 15.98 -5.29 -13.88
C ASN A 137 14.69 -5.31 -13.07
N ARG A 138 13.93 -4.22 -13.15
CA ARG A 138 12.54 -4.17 -12.73
C ARG A 138 11.67 -4.39 -13.95
N HIS A 139 10.80 -5.38 -13.86
CA HIS A 139 9.83 -5.73 -14.87
C HIS A 139 8.47 -5.22 -14.44
N ILE A 140 7.72 -4.63 -15.34
CA ILE A 140 6.38 -4.11 -15.08
C ILE A 140 5.48 -4.58 -16.22
N VAL A 141 4.34 -5.13 -15.86
CA VAL A 141 3.31 -5.59 -16.76
C VAL A 141 1.97 -4.98 -16.37
N GLU A 142 1.34 -4.28 -17.30
CA GLU A 142 0.00 -3.74 -17.20
C GLU A 142 -0.92 -4.64 -18.03
N VAL A 143 -1.91 -5.25 -17.39
CA VAL A 143 -2.89 -6.15 -17.99
C VAL A 143 -4.23 -5.41 -18.06
N SER A 144 -4.89 -5.42 -19.21
CA SER A 144 -6.22 -4.81 -19.39
C SER A 144 -7.16 -5.72 -20.18
N GLY A 145 -8.46 -5.48 -20.08
CA GLY A 145 -9.47 -6.27 -20.76
C GLY A 145 -9.75 -7.62 -20.10
N LEU A 146 -9.48 -7.74 -18.79
CA LEU A 146 -9.94 -8.87 -17.98
C LEU A 146 -11.46 -8.73 -17.76
N GLU A 147 -12.18 -9.83 -17.86
CA GLU A 147 -13.64 -9.82 -17.77
C GLU A 147 -14.11 -9.66 -16.31
N ALA A 148 -15.18 -8.89 -16.12
CA ALA A 148 -15.80 -8.68 -14.81
C ALA A 148 -16.22 -10.01 -14.16
N GLY A 149 -16.02 -10.11 -12.84
CA GLY A 149 -16.38 -11.27 -12.01
C GLY A 149 -15.63 -12.57 -12.32
N LYS A 150 -14.63 -12.54 -13.21
CA LYS A 150 -13.79 -13.71 -13.49
C LYS A 150 -12.63 -13.80 -12.52
N LYS A 151 -12.21 -15.04 -12.27
CA LYS A 151 -10.90 -15.35 -11.66
C LYS A 151 -9.95 -15.83 -12.76
N TYR A 152 -8.69 -15.39 -12.68
CA TYR A 152 -7.61 -15.79 -13.59
C TYR A 152 -6.42 -16.27 -12.79
N LEU A 153 -5.65 -17.20 -13.35
CA LEU A 153 -4.36 -17.61 -12.82
C LEU A 153 -3.28 -16.98 -13.69
N TYR A 154 -2.21 -16.50 -13.06
CA TYR A 154 -1.10 -15.88 -13.76
C TYR A 154 0.26 -16.34 -13.22
N ARG A 155 1.29 -16.17 -14.04
CA ARG A 155 2.69 -16.23 -13.63
C ARG A 155 3.54 -15.31 -14.50
N VAL A 156 4.62 -14.79 -13.93
CA VAL A 156 5.54 -13.86 -14.60
C VAL A 156 6.93 -14.47 -14.73
N GLY A 157 7.75 -14.03 -15.69
CA GLY A 157 9.09 -14.59 -15.84
C GLY A 157 9.81 -14.33 -17.17
N ASP A 158 10.69 -15.26 -17.51
CA ASP A 158 11.44 -15.32 -18.77
C ASP A 158 11.15 -16.68 -19.44
N ALA A 159 10.22 -16.65 -20.40
CA ALA A 159 9.75 -17.83 -21.11
C ALA A 159 10.88 -18.51 -21.91
N SER A 160 11.83 -17.73 -22.41
CA SER A 160 12.97 -18.25 -23.20
C SER A 160 13.90 -19.16 -22.38
N ARG A 161 13.86 -19.01 -21.05
CA ARG A 161 14.63 -19.80 -20.08
C ARG A 161 13.78 -20.79 -19.30
N ASN A 162 12.47 -20.78 -19.51
CA ASN A 162 11.49 -21.47 -18.66
C ASN A 162 11.66 -21.12 -17.17
N TRP A 163 11.92 -19.85 -16.88
CA TRP A 163 12.09 -19.32 -15.52
C TRP A 163 10.86 -18.50 -15.16
N TRP A 164 9.96 -19.10 -14.39
CA TRP A 164 8.67 -18.52 -14.00
C TRP A 164 8.62 -18.31 -12.49
N SER A 165 7.81 -17.34 -12.06
CA SER A 165 7.33 -17.26 -10.68
C SER A 165 6.45 -18.46 -10.35
N ASP A 166 6.09 -18.56 -9.06
CA ASP A 166 4.92 -19.33 -8.66
C ASP A 166 3.64 -18.78 -9.30
N ILE A 167 2.55 -19.52 -9.16
CA ILE A 167 1.25 -19.14 -9.71
C ILE A 167 0.56 -18.20 -8.73
N GLY A 168 0.04 -17.09 -9.24
CA GLY A 168 -0.85 -16.19 -8.51
C GLY A 168 -2.23 -16.14 -9.14
N THR A 169 -3.13 -15.39 -8.51
CA THR A 169 -4.54 -15.28 -8.90
C THR A 169 -4.96 -13.81 -9.03
N PHE A 170 -5.76 -13.51 -10.05
CA PHE A 170 -6.54 -12.28 -10.11
C PHE A 170 -8.02 -12.59 -9.89
N LYS A 171 -8.66 -11.93 -8.92
CA LYS A 171 -10.11 -11.85 -8.78
C LYS A 171 -10.56 -10.49 -9.33
N MET A 172 -11.43 -10.48 -10.33
CA MET A 172 -11.93 -9.24 -10.94
C MET A 172 -13.22 -8.78 -10.28
N ALA A 173 -13.36 -7.47 -10.14
CA ALA A 173 -14.60 -6.84 -9.74
C ALA A 173 -15.74 -7.29 -10.66
N ASP A 174 -16.91 -7.56 -10.09
CA ASP A 174 -18.09 -8.09 -10.78
C ASP A 174 -19.19 -7.04 -11.00
N GLY A 175 -19.00 -5.83 -10.47
CA GLY A 175 -19.97 -4.75 -10.51
C GLY A 175 -21.13 -4.95 -9.55
N SER A 176 -21.02 -5.87 -8.59
CA SER A 176 -21.99 -6.02 -7.50
C SER A 176 -21.86 -4.88 -6.48
N ASP A 177 -22.79 -4.84 -5.55
CA ASP A 177 -22.76 -4.00 -4.36
C ASP A 177 -22.10 -4.70 -3.16
N GLU A 178 -21.37 -5.80 -3.40
CA GLU A 178 -20.61 -6.54 -2.41
C GLU A 178 -19.11 -6.29 -2.60
N THR A 179 -18.39 -6.09 -1.49
CA THR A 179 -16.92 -5.99 -1.51
C THR A 179 -16.39 -6.41 -0.15
N SER A 180 -15.35 -7.26 -0.14
CA SER A 180 -14.63 -7.57 1.09
C SER A 180 -13.16 -7.21 0.92
N PHE A 181 -12.56 -6.59 1.92
CA PHE A 181 -11.14 -6.28 1.89
C PHE A 181 -10.51 -6.42 3.27
N ILE A 182 -9.20 -6.58 3.28
CA ILE A 182 -8.40 -6.64 4.50
C ILE A 182 -7.66 -5.31 4.65
N HIS A 183 -7.63 -4.79 5.87
CA HIS A 183 -6.75 -3.69 6.25
C HIS A 183 -5.65 -4.22 7.16
N ILE A 184 -4.42 -3.86 6.82
CA ILE A 184 -3.22 -4.08 7.63
C ILE A 184 -2.45 -2.77 7.73
N CYS A 185 -1.58 -2.69 8.73
CA CYS A 185 -0.63 -1.61 8.82
C CYS A 185 0.69 -2.09 9.40
N ASP A 186 1.76 -1.34 9.14
CA ASP A 186 3.03 -1.48 9.84
C ASP A 186 3.56 -2.93 9.86
N PRO A 187 3.77 -3.59 8.70
CA PRO A 187 4.44 -4.90 8.66
C PRO A 187 5.96 -4.82 8.89
N GLN A 188 6.53 -3.61 8.96
CA GLN A 188 7.98 -3.38 9.01
C GLN A 188 8.68 -4.19 10.10
N SER A 189 9.70 -4.90 9.65
CA SER A 189 10.46 -5.85 10.45
C SER A 189 11.96 -5.80 10.08
N GLN A 190 12.80 -6.38 10.94
CA GLN A 190 14.26 -6.25 10.86
C GLN A 190 14.98 -7.49 10.33
N SER A 191 14.30 -8.64 10.29
CA SER A 191 14.85 -9.89 9.77
C SER A 191 13.82 -10.68 8.99
N GLU A 192 14.28 -11.62 8.16
CA GLU A 192 13.42 -12.53 7.40
C GLU A 192 12.43 -13.28 8.29
N GLN A 193 12.90 -13.81 9.43
CA GLN A 193 12.08 -14.52 10.40
C GLN A 193 10.93 -13.64 10.94
N GLN A 194 11.17 -12.36 11.18
CA GLN A 194 10.12 -11.44 11.61
C GLN A 194 9.10 -11.16 10.48
N TYR A 195 9.53 -11.14 9.21
CA TYR A 195 8.60 -11.07 8.07
C TYR A 195 7.79 -12.37 7.86
N GLU A 196 8.20 -13.51 8.43
CA GLU A 196 7.35 -14.72 8.48
C GLU A 196 6.13 -14.50 9.40
N THR A 197 6.25 -13.69 10.46
CA THR A 197 5.10 -13.27 11.28
C THR A 197 4.07 -12.54 10.43
N PHE A 198 4.52 -11.56 9.65
CA PHE A 198 3.65 -10.84 8.70
C PHE A 198 2.99 -11.79 7.69
N ALA A 199 3.77 -12.71 7.10
CA ALA A 199 3.25 -13.70 6.16
C ALA A 199 2.12 -14.55 6.76
N LYS A 200 2.26 -14.99 8.02
CA LYS A 200 1.22 -15.73 8.73
C LYS A 200 -0.02 -14.89 9.04
N VAL A 201 0.15 -13.60 9.36
CA VAL A 201 -0.97 -12.68 9.61
C VAL A 201 -1.82 -12.53 8.35
N ILE A 202 -1.21 -12.27 7.20
CA ILE A 202 -1.95 -12.12 5.95
C ILE A 202 -2.57 -13.45 5.49
N GLU A 203 -1.87 -14.57 5.68
CA GLU A 203 -2.40 -15.90 5.33
C GLU A 203 -3.66 -16.20 6.17
N THR A 204 -3.61 -15.89 7.46
CA THR A 204 -4.74 -16.05 8.39
C THR A 204 -5.90 -15.15 7.99
N ALA A 205 -5.62 -13.87 7.72
CA ALA A 205 -6.64 -12.91 7.29
C ALA A 205 -7.32 -13.35 5.97
N TYR A 206 -6.55 -13.79 4.99
CA TYR A 206 -7.05 -14.23 3.68
C TYR A 206 -7.83 -15.55 3.75
N LYS A 207 -7.56 -16.42 4.74
CA LYS A 207 -8.39 -17.61 5.01
C LYS A 207 -9.73 -17.24 5.65
N MET A 208 -9.78 -16.16 6.42
CA MET A 208 -10.99 -15.72 7.13
C MET A 208 -11.90 -14.86 6.28
N TYR A 209 -11.34 -14.12 5.31
CA TYR A 209 -12.06 -13.22 4.42
C TYR A 209 -11.73 -13.55 2.97
N ASP A 210 -12.74 -13.81 2.11
CA ASP A 210 -12.59 -13.90 0.63
C ASP A 210 -12.34 -12.50 0.05
N SER A 211 -11.20 -11.94 0.44
CA SER A 211 -10.83 -10.56 0.23
C SER A 211 -10.53 -10.27 -1.24
N ASP A 212 -11.10 -9.18 -1.73
CA ASP A 212 -10.91 -8.64 -3.07
C ASP A 212 -9.57 -7.90 -3.22
N PHE A 213 -9.10 -7.26 -2.15
CA PHE A 213 -7.82 -6.55 -2.08
C PHE A 213 -7.38 -6.31 -0.62
N ILE A 214 -6.11 -5.92 -0.46
CA ILE A 214 -5.54 -5.51 0.82
C ILE A 214 -5.26 -4.00 0.76
N ILE A 215 -5.67 -3.26 1.79
CA ILE A 215 -5.16 -1.92 2.07
C ILE A 215 -4.02 -2.05 3.09
N ASN A 216 -2.82 -1.58 2.74
CA ASN A 216 -1.73 -1.40 3.70
C ASN A 216 -1.53 0.10 3.96
N THR A 217 -1.68 0.56 5.20
CA THR A 217 -1.51 1.98 5.56
C THR A 217 -0.06 2.40 5.79
N GLY A 218 0.91 1.71 5.16
CA GLY A 218 2.31 2.14 5.05
C GLY A 218 3.24 1.50 6.07
N ASP A 219 4.50 1.96 6.04
CA ASP A 219 5.64 1.34 6.72
C ASP A 219 5.76 -0.15 6.37
N ASN A 220 5.90 -0.39 5.07
CA ASN A 220 6.06 -1.72 4.51
C ASN A 220 7.37 -2.36 4.97
N VAL A 221 8.41 -1.55 5.11
CA VAL A 221 9.76 -1.95 5.51
C VAL A 221 10.35 -0.96 6.50
N ASP A 222 11.42 -1.36 7.19
CA ASP A 222 12.07 -0.52 8.20
C ASP A 222 12.92 0.60 7.60
N HIS A 223 13.33 0.47 6.34
CA HIS A 223 14.00 1.53 5.61
C HIS A 223 13.70 1.41 4.11
N GLY A 224 13.10 2.44 3.51
CA GLY A 224 12.59 2.39 2.13
C GLY A 224 13.61 2.00 1.04
N ASP A 225 14.89 2.29 1.25
CA ASP A 225 15.96 1.88 0.34
C ASP A 225 16.48 0.44 0.52
N ASN A 226 16.16 -0.24 1.63
CA ASN A 226 16.71 -1.56 1.96
C ASN A 226 16.03 -2.67 1.14
N PHE A 227 16.68 -3.07 0.05
CA PHE A 227 16.15 -4.07 -0.87
C PHE A 227 15.95 -5.46 -0.24
N ARG A 228 16.72 -5.83 0.80
CA ARG A 228 16.54 -7.11 1.50
C ARG A 228 15.22 -7.14 2.27
N GLN A 229 14.87 -6.05 2.95
CA GLN A 229 13.60 -5.96 3.67
C GLN A 229 12.40 -6.04 2.71
N TRP A 230 12.47 -5.37 1.55
CA TRP A 230 11.45 -5.54 0.50
C TRP A 230 11.40 -6.97 -0.02
N GLN A 231 12.55 -7.62 -0.19
CA GLN A 231 12.61 -9.03 -0.57
C GLN A 231 11.92 -9.92 0.45
N TRP A 232 12.22 -9.75 1.74
CA TRP A 232 11.59 -10.53 2.80
C TRP A 232 10.07 -10.29 2.83
N LEU A 233 9.62 -9.04 2.87
CA LEU A 233 8.20 -8.68 2.88
C LEU A 233 7.39 -9.42 1.80
N PHE A 234 7.87 -9.40 0.55
CA PHE A 234 7.13 -10.02 -0.56
C PHE A 234 7.37 -11.52 -0.72
N ASN A 235 8.59 -11.99 -0.46
CA ASN A 235 8.93 -13.38 -0.73
C ASN A 235 8.45 -14.33 0.36
N THR A 236 8.50 -13.95 1.65
CA THR A 236 7.99 -14.81 2.74
C THR A 236 6.46 -14.95 2.65
N ALA A 237 5.82 -13.92 2.12
CA ALA A 237 4.38 -13.78 1.97
C ALA A 237 3.87 -14.13 0.56
N SER A 238 4.71 -14.67 -0.34
CA SER A 238 4.36 -14.76 -1.76
C SER A 238 3.14 -15.63 -2.04
N ASP A 239 2.92 -16.66 -1.24
CA ASP A 239 1.82 -17.60 -1.41
C ASP A 239 0.45 -16.92 -1.24
N THR A 240 0.39 -15.84 -0.45
CA THR A 240 -0.83 -15.04 -0.28
C THR A 240 -0.81 -13.77 -1.12
N LEU A 241 0.31 -13.03 -1.15
CA LEU A 241 0.38 -11.75 -1.86
C LEU A 241 0.25 -11.89 -3.38
N MET A 242 0.60 -13.04 -3.96
CA MET A 242 0.36 -13.30 -5.38
C MET A 242 -1.09 -13.67 -5.70
N ASP A 243 -1.91 -14.02 -4.71
CA ASP A 243 -3.34 -14.35 -4.88
C ASP A 243 -4.27 -13.17 -4.60
N THR A 244 -3.71 -12.01 -4.25
CA THR A 244 -4.46 -10.78 -3.99
C THR A 244 -3.74 -9.57 -4.59
N THR A 245 -4.31 -8.39 -4.42
CA THR A 245 -3.67 -7.11 -4.74
C THR A 245 -3.51 -6.31 -3.46
N MET A 246 -2.34 -5.69 -3.27
CA MET A 246 -2.08 -4.85 -2.11
C MET A 246 -1.91 -3.39 -2.53
N MET A 247 -2.79 -2.54 -2.02
CA MET A 247 -2.79 -1.09 -2.23
C MET A 247 -2.19 -0.42 -1.01
N SER A 248 -0.93 0.01 -1.14
CA SER A 248 -0.09 0.44 -0.02
C SER A 248 0.15 1.95 -0.02
N ALA A 249 -0.13 2.59 1.12
CA ALA A 249 0.23 3.97 1.41
C ALA A 249 1.74 4.11 1.66
N SER A 250 2.22 5.35 1.64
CA SER A 250 3.61 5.67 1.98
C SER A 250 3.74 5.97 3.47
N GLY A 251 4.53 5.17 4.20
CA GLY A 251 4.87 5.46 5.58
C GLY A 251 6.11 6.32 5.75
N ASN A 252 6.42 6.74 6.98
CA ASN A 252 7.64 7.52 7.21
C ASN A 252 8.91 6.69 6.96
N HIS A 253 8.86 5.37 7.12
CA HIS A 253 9.99 4.50 6.80
C HIS A 253 10.24 4.37 5.30
N GLU A 254 9.19 4.43 4.47
CA GLU A 254 9.36 4.59 3.02
C GLU A 254 10.04 5.92 2.68
N GLY A 255 9.64 7.00 3.38
CA GLY A 255 10.23 8.34 3.23
C GLY A 255 11.69 8.47 3.71
N MET A 256 12.25 7.47 4.40
CA MET A 256 13.69 7.41 4.69
C MET A 256 14.52 6.97 3.47
N GLY A 257 13.90 6.36 2.47
CA GLY A 257 14.49 6.10 1.16
C GLY A 257 14.05 7.13 0.13
N SER A 258 14.48 6.94 -1.13
CA SER A 258 13.99 7.75 -2.25
C SER A 258 13.13 6.90 -3.19
N TYR A 259 11.92 7.36 -3.51
CA TYR A 259 10.98 6.71 -4.43
C TYR A 259 10.64 5.27 -4.02
N ALA A 260 10.58 4.99 -2.72
CA ALA A 260 10.49 3.62 -2.19
C ALA A 260 9.21 2.90 -2.65
N ILE A 261 8.06 3.58 -2.59
CA ILE A 261 6.80 3.03 -3.11
C ILE A 261 6.87 2.82 -4.61
N GLU A 262 7.24 3.84 -5.39
CA GLU A 262 7.29 3.73 -6.84
C GLU A 262 8.25 2.65 -7.33
N LYS A 263 9.35 2.38 -6.62
CA LYS A 263 10.29 1.33 -6.99
C LYS A 263 9.73 -0.08 -6.74
N ASN A 264 8.87 -0.29 -5.76
CA ASN A 264 8.42 -1.63 -5.35
C ASN A 264 6.96 -1.94 -5.74
N TYR A 265 6.13 -0.92 -5.93
CA TYR A 265 4.76 -1.01 -6.45
C TYR A 265 4.64 -0.25 -7.77
N TYR A 266 3.69 -0.66 -8.60
CA TYR A 266 3.30 0.09 -9.79
C TYR A 266 1.80 0.38 -9.70
N TYR A 267 1.42 1.65 -9.63
CA TYR A 267 0.03 2.06 -9.59
C TYR A 267 -0.33 2.79 -10.88
N SER A 268 -1.56 2.58 -11.33
CA SER A 268 -2.16 3.33 -12.43
C SER A 268 -2.80 4.61 -11.90
N ASN A 269 -3.07 5.56 -12.80
CA ASN A 269 -3.78 6.82 -12.49
C ASN A 269 -3.15 7.67 -11.38
N VAL A 270 -1.84 7.52 -11.14
CA VAL A 270 -1.11 8.36 -10.18
C VAL A 270 -1.07 9.80 -10.73
N PRO A 271 -1.61 10.79 -10.01
CA PRO A 271 -1.56 12.19 -10.44
C PRO A 271 -0.12 12.71 -10.47
N GLU A 272 0.13 13.74 -11.27
CA GLU A 272 1.43 14.42 -11.30
C GLU A 272 1.71 15.06 -9.93
N GLN A 273 2.83 14.67 -9.31
CA GLN A 273 3.19 15.03 -7.95
C GLN A 273 4.69 14.81 -7.69
N GLU A 274 5.18 15.31 -6.56
CA GLU A 274 6.49 14.92 -6.04
C GLU A 274 6.42 13.53 -5.40
N THR A 275 7.25 12.59 -5.86
CA THR A 275 7.12 11.17 -5.51
C THR A 275 8.24 10.63 -4.61
N GLU A 276 9.24 11.45 -4.29
CA GLU A 276 10.44 10.99 -3.59
C GLU A 276 10.14 10.39 -2.21
N SER A 277 9.29 11.04 -1.42
CA SER A 277 8.92 10.61 -0.07
C SER A 277 7.69 9.71 0.00
N GLY A 278 7.10 9.38 -1.15
CA GLY A 278 5.84 8.66 -1.26
C GLY A 278 4.93 9.23 -2.34
N ILE A 279 3.76 8.62 -2.52
CA ILE A 279 2.75 9.04 -3.51
C ILE A 279 1.33 8.99 -2.92
N TYR A 280 0.46 9.84 -3.44
CA TYR A 280 -0.99 9.78 -3.26
C TYR A 280 -1.68 9.37 -4.56
N PHE A 281 -2.75 8.59 -4.48
CA PHE A 281 -3.50 8.05 -5.62
C PHE A 281 -4.87 7.53 -5.16
N SER A 282 -5.75 7.20 -6.08
CA SER A 282 -7.05 6.58 -5.78
C SER A 282 -7.30 5.34 -6.63
N PHE A 283 -8.24 4.52 -6.19
CA PHE A 283 -8.69 3.34 -6.94
C PHE A 283 -10.14 3.00 -6.63
N ASP A 284 -10.75 2.28 -7.57
CA ASP A 284 -12.10 1.76 -7.46
C ASP A 284 -12.11 0.23 -7.44
N TYR A 285 -13.03 -0.34 -6.68
CA TYR A 285 -13.40 -1.75 -6.77
C TYR A 285 -14.89 -1.89 -6.49
N ASN A 286 -15.66 -2.46 -7.42
CA ASN A 286 -17.12 -2.50 -7.34
C ASN A 286 -17.70 -1.10 -7.04
N ASN A 287 -18.46 -0.92 -5.95
CA ASN A 287 -19.05 0.36 -5.53
C ASN A 287 -18.23 1.10 -4.46
N VAL A 288 -16.97 0.74 -4.27
CA VAL A 288 -16.02 1.34 -3.32
C VAL A 288 -15.01 2.22 -4.06
N HIS A 289 -14.81 3.42 -3.54
CA HIS A 289 -13.73 4.33 -3.95
C HIS A 289 -12.81 4.63 -2.77
N VAL A 290 -11.51 4.49 -2.97
CA VAL A 290 -10.49 4.72 -1.93
C VAL A 290 -9.46 5.72 -2.42
N ALA A 291 -9.24 6.80 -1.67
CA ALA A 291 -8.05 7.62 -1.82
C ALA A 291 -6.97 7.21 -0.82
N VAL A 292 -5.74 7.08 -1.31
CA VAL A 292 -4.55 6.79 -0.54
C VAL A 292 -3.73 8.08 -0.46
N LEU A 293 -3.51 8.60 0.75
CA LEU A 293 -2.78 9.84 0.98
C LEU A 293 -1.32 9.59 1.35
N ASN A 294 -0.46 10.52 0.96
CA ASN A 294 0.94 10.57 1.36
C ASN A 294 1.12 11.58 2.51
N THR A 295 1.22 11.08 3.74
CA THR A 295 1.45 11.90 4.95
C THR A 295 2.90 12.38 5.12
N ASN A 296 3.78 12.10 4.15
CA ASN A 296 5.13 12.68 4.07
C ASN A 296 5.19 13.89 3.14
N ASN A 297 4.18 14.08 2.28
CA ASN A 297 4.09 15.24 1.40
C ASN A 297 3.44 16.42 2.14
N LEU A 298 4.28 17.13 2.90
CA LEU A 298 3.89 18.22 3.78
C LEU A 298 4.30 19.58 3.22
N ASN A 299 3.50 20.60 3.50
CA ASN A 299 3.86 22.00 3.26
C ASN A 299 4.78 22.55 4.40
N ASP A 300 5.10 23.84 4.36
CA ASP A 300 5.96 24.51 5.35
C ASP A 300 5.37 24.50 6.77
N ASP A 301 4.05 24.49 6.90
CA ASP A 301 3.32 24.53 8.16
C ASP A 301 3.08 23.14 8.78
N LYS A 302 3.55 22.09 8.08
CA LYS A 302 3.45 20.66 8.41
C LYS A 302 2.05 20.07 8.23
N SER A 303 1.14 20.74 7.54
CA SER A 303 -0.08 20.12 6.99
C SER A 303 0.23 19.41 5.68
N LEU A 304 -0.75 18.71 5.10
CA LEU A 304 -0.55 18.14 3.76
C LEU A 304 -0.32 19.25 2.73
N SER A 305 0.29 18.91 1.61
CA SER A 305 0.44 19.88 0.52
C SER A 305 -0.92 20.33 -0.02
N ASP A 306 -1.03 21.60 -0.37
CA ASP A 306 -2.25 22.16 -0.95
C ASP A 306 -2.67 21.41 -2.24
N ASP A 307 -1.70 20.99 -3.05
CA ASP A 307 -1.94 20.19 -4.27
C ASP A 307 -2.61 18.83 -3.96
N GLN A 308 -2.19 18.17 -2.88
CA GLN A 308 -2.79 16.90 -2.46
C GLN A 308 -4.20 17.10 -1.90
N ILE A 309 -4.44 18.19 -1.17
CA ILE A 309 -5.77 18.53 -0.64
C ILE A 309 -6.74 18.87 -1.77
N ASP A 310 -6.34 19.71 -2.73
CA ASP A 310 -7.16 20.04 -3.89
C ASP A 310 -7.45 18.78 -4.73
N TRP A 311 -6.44 17.92 -4.94
CA TRP A 311 -6.64 16.63 -5.61
C TRP A 311 -7.65 15.74 -4.87
N LEU A 312 -7.55 15.60 -3.55
CA LEU A 312 -8.49 14.78 -2.76
C LEU A 312 -9.93 15.30 -2.87
N ILE A 313 -10.11 16.62 -2.86
CA ILE A 313 -11.44 17.23 -3.04
C ILE A 313 -12.01 16.87 -4.41
N ASP A 314 -11.22 17.05 -5.47
CA ASP A 314 -11.65 16.78 -6.85
C ASP A 314 -11.93 15.27 -7.07
N ASP A 315 -11.03 14.40 -6.59
CA ASP A 315 -11.13 12.94 -6.66
C ASP A 315 -12.44 12.45 -6.01
N MET A 316 -12.66 12.81 -4.73
CA MET A 316 -13.85 12.41 -3.99
C MET A 316 -15.14 12.99 -4.56
N GLN A 317 -15.11 14.17 -5.17
CA GLN A 317 -16.30 14.75 -5.80
C GLN A 317 -16.61 14.15 -7.17
N SER A 318 -15.58 13.68 -7.88
CA SER A 318 -15.74 13.04 -9.18
C SER A 318 -16.30 11.62 -9.09
N SER A 319 -16.06 10.94 -7.96
CA SER A 319 -16.54 9.58 -7.71
C SER A 319 -18.03 9.55 -7.33
N ASP A 320 -18.77 8.65 -7.96
CA ASP A 320 -20.17 8.33 -7.65
C ASP A 320 -20.32 7.05 -6.81
N ALA A 321 -19.22 6.47 -6.35
CA ALA A 321 -19.21 5.31 -5.47
C ALA A 321 -20.08 5.51 -4.21
N ASP A 322 -20.77 4.45 -3.83
CA ASP A 322 -21.62 4.44 -2.63
C ASP A 322 -20.77 4.57 -1.38
N TRP A 323 -19.62 3.89 -1.34
CA TRP A 323 -18.71 3.84 -0.21
C TRP A 323 -17.39 4.55 -0.52
N LYS A 324 -17.01 5.48 0.35
CA LYS A 324 -15.79 6.28 0.18
C LYS A 324 -14.88 6.15 1.39
N PHE A 325 -13.63 5.79 1.13
CA PHE A 325 -12.62 5.59 2.15
C PHE A 325 -11.37 6.42 1.89
N VAL A 326 -10.65 6.71 2.97
CA VAL A 326 -9.29 7.23 2.89
C VAL A 326 -8.35 6.29 3.63
N ALA A 327 -7.21 5.98 3.01
CA ALA A 327 -6.10 5.30 3.66
C ALA A 327 -4.94 6.29 3.81
N LEU A 328 -4.38 6.41 5.00
CA LEU A 328 -3.24 7.29 5.27
C LEU A 328 -2.34 6.66 6.34
N HIS A 329 -1.07 7.06 6.38
CA HIS A 329 -0.13 6.47 7.34
C HIS A 329 -0.19 7.13 8.72
N LYS A 330 0.20 8.41 8.83
CA LYS A 330 0.24 9.11 10.13
C LYS A 330 -1.15 9.34 10.69
N ALA A 331 -1.50 8.57 11.73
CA ALA A 331 -2.83 8.60 12.31
C ALA A 331 -3.22 9.98 12.85
N MET A 332 -4.37 10.46 12.40
CA MET A 332 -5.05 11.62 12.97
C MET A 332 -5.51 11.31 14.40
N TYR A 333 -6.01 10.11 14.67
CA TYR A 333 -6.51 9.73 16.00
C TYR A 333 -5.77 8.50 16.51
N SER A 334 -5.03 8.65 17.60
CA SER A 334 -4.15 7.61 18.14
C SER A 334 -3.90 7.80 19.62
N ASN A 335 -3.80 6.70 20.38
CA ASN A 335 -3.27 6.70 21.75
C ASN A 335 -1.86 6.11 21.85
N GLY A 336 -1.11 6.08 20.74
CA GLY A 336 0.30 5.71 20.69
C GLY A 336 1.21 6.87 21.06
N SER A 337 2.49 6.77 20.69
CA SER A 337 3.52 7.75 21.05
C SER A 337 3.47 9.02 20.18
N HIS A 338 2.94 8.92 18.96
CA HIS A 338 2.98 10.00 17.97
C HIS A 338 1.73 10.88 17.95
N TYR A 339 0.74 10.64 18.83
CA TYR A 339 -0.54 11.37 18.87
C TYR A 339 -0.44 12.91 18.91
N LYS A 340 0.69 13.44 19.39
CA LYS A 340 0.96 14.88 19.57
C LYS A 340 2.13 15.39 18.71
N ASP A 341 2.60 14.59 17.76
CA ASP A 341 3.60 15.06 16.81
C ASP A 341 3.04 16.23 15.99
N LYS A 342 3.93 17.15 15.59
CA LYS A 342 3.50 18.45 15.07
C LYS A 342 2.74 18.31 13.76
N ASP A 343 3.24 17.47 12.86
CA ASP A 343 2.58 17.11 11.60
C ASP A 343 1.28 16.34 11.86
N VAL A 344 1.27 15.37 12.77
CA VAL A 344 0.04 14.66 13.16
C VAL A 344 -1.06 15.62 13.62
N CYS A 345 -0.73 16.60 14.47
CA CYS A 345 -1.70 17.60 14.91
C CYS A 345 -2.21 18.46 13.75
N LYS A 346 -1.33 18.84 12.83
CA LYS A 346 -1.65 19.68 11.67
C LYS A 346 -2.53 18.96 10.66
N ILE A 347 -2.17 17.72 10.31
CA ILE A 347 -2.97 16.83 9.48
C ILE A 347 -4.35 16.61 10.11
N ARG A 348 -4.44 16.43 11.44
CA ARG A 348 -5.72 16.34 12.14
C ARG A 348 -6.56 17.60 11.99
N ASP A 349 -5.97 18.78 12.25
CA ASP A 349 -6.67 20.07 12.16
C ASP A 349 -7.22 20.34 10.75
N GLU A 350 -6.50 19.93 9.73
CA GLU A 350 -6.87 20.05 8.31
C GLU A 350 -7.97 19.06 7.91
N LEU A 351 -7.76 17.77 8.18
CA LEU A 351 -8.60 16.70 7.64
C LEU A 351 -9.85 16.42 8.47
N CYS A 352 -9.88 16.74 9.76
CA CYS A 352 -11.03 16.39 10.64
C CYS A 352 -12.35 17.06 10.22
N LYS A 353 -12.27 18.18 9.50
CA LYS A 353 -13.42 18.83 8.87
C LYS A 353 -13.65 18.32 7.46
N LEU A 354 -12.58 18.07 6.71
CA LEU A 354 -12.65 17.73 5.31
C LEU A 354 -13.25 16.33 5.08
N MET A 355 -12.86 15.33 5.87
CA MET A 355 -13.31 13.94 5.67
C MET A 355 -14.84 13.80 5.71
N PRO A 356 -15.56 14.31 6.73
CA PRO A 356 -17.02 14.24 6.73
C PRO A 356 -17.66 15.07 5.60
N GLN A 357 -17.05 16.21 5.26
CA GLN A 357 -17.54 17.08 4.20
C GLN A 357 -17.40 16.48 2.79
N LEU A 358 -16.41 15.61 2.58
CA LEU A 358 -16.25 14.82 1.35
C LEU A 358 -17.05 13.51 1.38
N GLY A 359 -17.78 13.25 2.47
CA GLY A 359 -18.61 12.07 2.61
C GLY A 359 -17.82 10.79 2.85
N ILE A 360 -16.62 10.90 3.40
CA ILE A 360 -15.81 9.74 3.78
C ILE A 360 -16.51 8.99 4.91
N ASP A 361 -16.64 7.67 4.74
CA ASP A 361 -17.27 6.79 5.71
C ASP A 361 -16.28 6.35 6.78
N MET A 362 -15.10 5.90 6.33
CA MET A 362 -14.00 5.48 7.19
C MET A 362 -12.64 5.96 6.70
N VAL A 363 -11.76 6.22 7.66
CA VAL A 363 -10.33 6.48 7.44
C VAL A 363 -9.52 5.38 8.10
N PHE A 364 -8.75 4.65 7.29
CA PHE A 364 -7.79 3.64 7.73
C PHE A 364 -6.44 4.30 7.98
N GLN A 365 -5.84 4.03 9.13
CA GLN A 365 -4.63 4.72 9.60
C GLN A 365 -3.57 3.73 10.11
N GLY A 366 -2.37 4.26 10.36
CA GLY A 366 -1.20 3.50 10.82
C GLY A 366 -0.32 4.23 11.81
N HIS A 367 1.00 4.02 11.69
CA HIS A 367 2.10 4.76 12.32
C HIS A 367 2.28 4.50 13.82
N ASP A 368 1.21 4.58 14.60
CA ASP A 368 1.22 4.17 15.99
C ASP A 368 0.77 2.71 16.11
N HIS A 369 1.64 1.85 16.64
CA HIS A 369 1.42 0.39 16.72
C HIS A 369 0.47 0.02 17.87
N VAL A 370 -0.75 0.56 17.82
CA VAL A 370 -1.82 0.43 18.81
C VAL A 370 -3.17 0.27 18.10
N TYR A 371 -4.15 -0.33 18.78
CA TYR A 371 -5.52 -0.37 18.27
C TYR A 371 -6.38 0.74 18.87
N LEU A 372 -6.98 1.53 17.99
CA LEU A 372 -7.94 2.57 18.36
C LEU A 372 -8.98 2.73 17.26
N ARG A 373 -10.25 2.84 17.66
CA ARG A 373 -11.35 3.22 16.77
C ARG A 373 -12.20 4.33 17.39
N THR A 374 -12.40 5.41 16.65
CA THR A 374 -13.25 6.53 17.08
C THR A 374 -14.74 6.17 16.92
N ASP A 375 -15.61 6.98 17.52
CA ASP A 375 -16.99 7.08 17.02
C ASP A 375 -17.01 7.85 15.67
N ALA A 376 -18.17 8.08 15.07
CA ALA A 376 -18.27 9.00 13.95
C ALA A 376 -17.89 10.42 14.40
N MET A 377 -16.94 11.05 13.72
CA MET A 377 -16.39 12.36 14.09
C MET A 377 -16.73 13.43 13.06
N ILE A 378 -17.01 14.65 13.53
CA ILE A 378 -17.15 15.86 12.72
C ILE A 378 -16.37 16.98 13.42
N ASP A 379 -15.41 17.60 12.72
CA ASP A 379 -14.65 18.76 13.24
C ASP A 379 -14.06 18.47 14.64
N ASN A 380 -13.39 17.31 14.74
CA ASN A 380 -12.77 16.84 15.98
C ASN A 380 -13.74 16.69 17.17
N LYS A 381 -15.02 16.40 16.90
CA LYS A 381 -16.07 16.13 17.91
C LYS A 381 -16.82 14.86 17.56
N VAL A 382 -17.25 14.13 18.58
CA VAL A 382 -18.14 12.97 18.40
C VAL A 382 -19.51 13.45 17.91
N GLU A 383 -19.97 12.86 16.82
CA GLU A 383 -21.33 13.01 16.32
C GLU A 383 -22.28 12.15 17.17
N SER A 384 -23.49 12.64 17.43
CA SER A 384 -24.55 11.79 17.96
C SER A 384 -25.18 10.97 16.83
N VAL A 385 -24.98 9.66 16.86
CA VAL A 385 -25.48 8.74 15.83
C VAL A 385 -26.57 7.83 16.40
N THR A 386 -27.62 7.56 15.61
CA THR A 386 -28.62 6.55 15.95
C THR A 386 -28.02 5.16 15.80
N THR A 387 -28.18 4.31 16.82
CA THR A 387 -27.65 2.94 16.78
C THR A 387 -28.75 1.90 16.65
N SER A 388 -28.42 0.78 16.01
CA SER A 388 -29.25 -0.43 15.96
C SER A 388 -28.39 -1.68 16.08
N ARG A 389 -28.98 -2.86 15.90
CA ARG A 389 -28.29 -4.15 15.89
C ARG A 389 -28.54 -4.85 14.56
N ALA A 390 -27.53 -5.53 14.05
CA ALA A 390 -27.64 -6.43 12.91
C ALA A 390 -26.85 -7.71 13.18
N GLU A 391 -27.26 -8.80 12.55
CA GLU A 391 -26.49 -10.04 12.50
C GLU A 391 -25.92 -10.20 11.08
N PHE A 392 -24.65 -10.57 10.98
CA PHE A 392 -24.01 -10.93 9.72
C PHE A 392 -23.02 -12.07 9.96
N ASN A 393 -23.07 -13.11 9.14
CA ASN A 393 -22.25 -14.32 9.27
C ASN A 393 -22.21 -14.92 10.70
N GLY A 394 -23.36 -14.92 11.38
CA GLY A 394 -23.49 -15.48 12.74
C GLY A 394 -22.91 -14.60 13.86
N LYS A 395 -22.59 -13.34 13.57
CA LYS A 395 -22.05 -12.37 14.53
C LYS A 395 -22.96 -11.15 14.65
N GLU A 396 -23.10 -10.64 15.88
CA GLU A 396 -23.87 -9.43 16.16
C GLU A 396 -23.01 -8.16 16.07
N TYR A 397 -23.54 -7.14 15.42
CA TYR A 397 -22.89 -5.85 15.23
C TYR A 397 -23.70 -4.72 15.86
N ASN A 398 -23.00 -3.76 16.48
CA ASN A 398 -23.55 -2.45 16.78
C ASN A 398 -23.52 -1.62 15.49
N VAL A 399 -24.68 -1.24 14.99
CA VAL A 399 -24.81 -0.53 13.71
C VAL A 399 -24.96 0.95 13.95
N LYS A 400 -24.11 1.78 13.36
CA LYS A 400 -24.27 3.22 13.23
C LYS A 400 -25.15 3.51 12.01
N VAL A 401 -26.36 4.04 12.24
CA VAL A 401 -27.35 4.29 11.18
C VAL A 401 -27.22 5.71 10.67
N ASN A 402 -26.89 5.83 9.38
CA ASN A 402 -26.71 7.09 8.65
C ASN A 402 -25.78 8.10 9.35
N PRO A 403 -24.56 7.72 9.77
CA PRO A 403 -23.63 8.68 10.36
C PRO A 403 -23.25 9.75 9.34
N VAL A 404 -23.34 11.02 9.72
CA VAL A 404 -22.87 12.14 8.89
C VAL A 404 -21.35 12.30 9.02
N GLY A 405 -20.77 11.92 10.17
CA GLY A 405 -19.35 11.94 10.47
C GLY A 405 -18.58 10.76 9.85
N THR A 406 -17.28 10.79 10.07
CA THR A 406 -16.32 9.78 9.58
C THR A 406 -15.78 8.98 10.76
N VAL A 407 -15.66 7.66 10.63
CA VAL A 407 -15.02 6.81 11.63
C VAL A 407 -13.53 6.65 11.30
N TYR A 408 -12.66 6.69 12.30
CA TYR A 408 -11.22 6.57 12.12
C TYR A 408 -10.73 5.34 12.89
N GLU A 409 -9.89 4.54 12.25
CA GLU A 409 -9.39 3.28 12.82
C GLU A 409 -7.87 3.16 12.60
N ILE A 410 -7.18 2.56 13.57
CA ILE A 410 -5.82 2.03 13.44
C ILE A 410 -5.88 0.54 13.79
N SER A 411 -5.50 -0.32 12.86
CA SER A 411 -5.53 -1.78 13.02
C SER A 411 -4.33 -2.35 13.81
N GLY A 412 -3.60 -1.53 14.57
CA GLY A 412 -2.33 -1.95 15.19
C GLY A 412 -1.26 -2.34 14.17
N CYS A 413 -0.29 -3.15 14.59
CA CYS A 413 0.82 -3.62 13.76
C CYS A 413 0.56 -5.03 13.23
N SER A 414 0.73 -5.24 11.93
CA SER A 414 0.67 -6.57 11.28
C SER A 414 2.02 -7.32 11.31
N GLY A 415 3.10 -6.62 11.67
CA GLY A 415 4.41 -7.19 11.96
C GLY A 415 4.61 -7.50 13.45
N VAL A 416 5.81 -7.23 13.95
CA VAL A 416 6.25 -7.62 15.30
C VAL A 416 6.40 -6.43 16.27
N LYS A 417 6.17 -5.20 15.83
CA LYS A 417 6.46 -4.01 16.62
C LYS A 417 5.21 -3.54 17.33
N VAL A 418 5.20 -3.58 18.65
CA VAL A 418 4.05 -3.20 19.46
C VAL A 418 4.44 -2.00 20.31
N TYR A 419 3.56 -0.98 20.36
CA TYR A 419 3.77 0.19 21.20
C TYR A 419 3.04 0.06 22.53
N ASN A 420 3.65 0.65 23.56
CA ASN A 420 2.95 0.89 24.80
C ASN A 420 1.99 2.08 24.61
N GLN A 421 0.71 1.83 24.87
CA GLN A 421 -0.31 2.86 24.82
C GLN A 421 -0.10 3.94 25.88
N LYS A 422 -0.39 5.17 25.51
CA LYS A 422 -0.42 6.30 26.43
C LYS A 422 -1.71 6.28 27.23
N ASP A 423 -1.64 6.84 28.44
CA ASP A 423 -2.82 7.09 29.25
C ASP A 423 -3.79 7.98 28.47
N GLU A 424 -5.04 7.53 28.40
CA GLU A 424 -6.07 8.14 27.56
C GLU A 424 -6.39 9.58 28.01
N SER A 425 -6.15 9.94 29.28
CA SER A 425 -6.30 11.32 29.76
C SER A 425 -5.30 12.30 29.13
N LEU A 426 -4.23 11.80 28.52
CA LEU A 426 -3.28 12.61 27.76
C LEU A 426 -3.82 12.93 26.36
N THR A 427 -4.45 11.96 25.71
CA THR A 427 -5.04 12.12 24.37
C THR A 427 -6.34 12.91 24.40
N ASP A 428 -7.12 12.78 25.48
CA ASP A 428 -8.39 13.52 25.70
C ASP A 428 -8.22 15.06 25.68
N LYS A 429 -6.98 15.55 25.82
CA LYS A 429 -6.64 16.97 25.72
C LYS A 429 -6.64 17.49 24.28
N TYR A 430 -6.55 16.59 23.30
CA TYR A 430 -6.39 16.90 21.88
C TYR A 430 -7.63 16.54 21.05
N PHE A 431 -8.30 15.45 21.43
CA PHE A 431 -9.51 14.99 20.74
C PHE A 431 -10.41 14.21 21.73
N PRO A 432 -11.72 14.09 21.44
CA PRO A 432 -12.64 13.32 22.27
C PRO A 432 -12.21 11.87 22.42
N ARG A 433 -12.51 11.27 23.57
CA ARG A 433 -12.26 9.85 23.83
C ARG A 433 -12.78 8.98 22.68
N ALA A 434 -11.91 8.14 22.14
CA ALA A 434 -12.28 7.17 21.11
C ALA A 434 -13.28 6.13 21.65
N GLU A 435 -14.13 5.60 20.79
CA GLU A 435 -15.18 4.64 21.18
C GLU A 435 -14.57 3.33 21.68
N VAL A 436 -13.50 2.87 21.02
CA VAL A 436 -12.78 1.66 21.40
C VAL A 436 -11.28 1.94 21.45
N ILE A 437 -10.69 1.61 22.59
CA ILE A 437 -9.25 1.57 22.82
C ILE A 437 -8.96 0.21 23.46
N LYS A 438 -8.03 -0.55 22.89
CA LYS A 438 -7.66 -1.88 23.37
C LYS A 438 -6.17 -1.97 23.48
N ASN A 439 -5.64 -2.36 24.65
CA ASN A 439 -4.23 -2.67 24.78
C ASN A 439 -3.95 -4.04 24.16
N VAL A 440 -3.24 -4.03 23.03
CA VAL A 440 -2.99 -5.22 22.22
C VAL A 440 -1.49 -5.40 22.03
N THR A 441 -1.02 -6.63 22.23
CA THR A 441 0.40 -6.98 22.12
C THR A 441 0.69 -8.06 21.09
N LYS A 442 -0.32 -8.45 20.32
CA LYS A 442 -0.24 -9.44 19.24
C LYS A 442 -0.36 -8.72 17.91
N SER A 443 0.16 -9.33 16.86
CA SER A 443 0.00 -8.84 15.48
C SER A 443 -1.48 -8.82 15.10
N MET A 444 -1.85 -7.94 14.18
CA MET A 444 -3.25 -7.63 13.91
C MET A 444 -3.58 -7.47 12.43
N PHE A 445 -4.86 -7.65 12.13
CA PHE A 445 -5.50 -7.21 10.89
C PHE A 445 -6.96 -6.84 11.18
N SER A 446 -7.53 -6.06 10.26
CA SER A 446 -8.95 -5.73 10.25
C SER A 446 -9.60 -6.29 8.98
N GLY A 447 -10.77 -6.89 9.11
CA GLY A 447 -11.58 -7.41 8.01
C GLY A 447 -12.81 -6.53 7.78
N ILE A 448 -13.05 -6.18 6.52
CA ILE A 448 -14.18 -5.36 6.11
C ILE A 448 -15.02 -6.16 5.11
N SER A 449 -16.34 -6.11 5.29
CA SER A 449 -17.33 -6.68 4.37
C SER A 449 -18.44 -5.68 4.13
N ILE A 450 -18.70 -5.36 2.87
CA ILE A 450 -19.76 -4.46 2.44
C ILE A 450 -20.78 -5.29 1.67
N VAL A 451 -22.05 -5.13 2.02
CA VAL A 451 -23.19 -5.74 1.33
C VAL A 451 -24.25 -4.67 1.15
N GLY A 452 -24.34 -4.12 -0.05
CA GLY A 452 -25.26 -3.05 -0.40
C GLY A 452 -25.08 -1.82 0.49
N ASP A 453 -26.08 -1.59 1.34
CA ASP A 453 -26.20 -0.41 2.19
C ASP A 453 -25.50 -0.53 3.55
N THR A 454 -24.88 -1.69 3.84
CA THR A 454 -24.26 -1.96 5.15
C THR A 454 -22.80 -2.41 5.02
N LEU A 455 -21.92 -1.76 5.78
CA LEU A 455 -20.53 -2.14 6.00
C LEU A 455 -20.40 -2.80 7.38
N TYR A 456 -19.69 -3.91 7.42
CA TYR A 456 -19.31 -4.65 8.62
C TYR A 456 -17.80 -4.59 8.76
N PHE A 457 -17.35 -4.27 9.97
CA PHE A 457 -15.94 -4.19 10.33
C PHE A 457 -15.65 -5.08 11.52
N ASP A 458 -14.52 -5.76 11.46
CA ASP A 458 -14.01 -6.60 12.52
C ASP A 458 -12.49 -6.44 12.67
N ALA A 459 -12.00 -6.33 13.90
CA ALA A 459 -10.57 -6.32 14.19
C ALA A 459 -10.14 -7.60 14.93
N TYR A 460 -9.03 -8.19 14.50
CA TYR A 460 -8.51 -9.43 15.06
C TYR A 460 -7.05 -9.28 15.48
N THR A 461 -6.73 -9.91 16.61
CA THR A 461 -5.35 -10.29 16.91
C THR A 461 -5.06 -11.66 16.34
N VAL A 462 -3.81 -11.90 16.00
CA VAL A 462 -3.30 -13.17 15.49
C VAL A 462 -2.19 -13.67 16.41
N ASP A 463 -2.34 -14.89 16.89
CA ASP A 463 -1.26 -15.64 17.49
C ASP A 463 -0.50 -16.37 16.39
N THR A 464 0.68 -15.87 16.02
CA THR A 464 1.43 -16.39 14.87
C THR A 464 2.20 -17.68 15.15
N GLU A 465 2.15 -18.18 16.39
CA GLU A 465 2.70 -19.50 16.72
C GLU A 465 1.74 -20.63 16.33
N ASN A 466 0.43 -20.43 16.53
CA ASN A 466 -0.59 -21.46 16.29
C ASN A 466 -1.69 -21.06 15.28
N GLY A 467 -1.72 -19.81 14.82
CA GLY A 467 -2.69 -19.28 13.87
C GLY A 467 -4.06 -18.94 14.48
N GLU A 468 -4.21 -18.96 15.81
CA GLU A 468 -5.46 -18.61 16.47
C GLU A 468 -5.72 -17.11 16.41
N THR A 469 -6.98 -16.74 16.21
CA THR A 469 -7.40 -15.34 16.18
C THR A 469 -8.37 -15.01 17.31
N GLU A 470 -8.21 -13.83 17.91
CA GLU A 470 -9.18 -13.26 18.86
C GLU A 470 -9.78 -12.00 18.25
N ASN A 471 -11.11 -11.97 18.14
CA ASN A 471 -11.82 -10.76 17.73
C ASN A 471 -11.89 -9.77 18.90
N ILE A 472 -11.33 -8.58 18.73
CA ILE A 472 -11.23 -7.58 19.82
C ILE A 472 -12.24 -6.43 19.68
N ASP A 473 -12.77 -6.23 18.48
CA ASP A 473 -13.74 -5.17 18.17
C ASP A 473 -14.57 -5.54 16.94
N SER A 474 -15.79 -5.00 16.87
CA SER A 474 -16.72 -5.15 15.75
C SER A 474 -17.76 -4.04 15.76
N PHE A 475 -18.02 -3.48 14.59
CA PHE A 475 -19.12 -2.54 14.40
C PHE A 475 -19.60 -2.56 12.95
N ALA A 476 -20.73 -1.93 12.69
CA ALA A 476 -21.25 -1.77 11.36
C ALA A 476 -21.69 -0.32 11.10
N ILE A 477 -21.67 0.07 9.84
CA ILE A 477 -22.26 1.32 9.36
C ILE A 477 -23.37 0.93 8.38
N LYS A 478 -24.57 1.49 8.56
CA LYS A 478 -25.67 1.35 7.61
C LYS A 478 -26.03 2.70 7.04
N LYS A 479 -26.15 2.81 5.72
CA LYS A 479 -26.46 4.05 4.99
C LYS A 479 -27.80 3.98 4.25
N ASP A 480 -28.38 5.14 3.98
CA ASP A 480 -29.41 5.33 2.97
C ASP A 480 -28.70 5.79 1.68
N LEU A 481 -28.47 4.84 0.77
CA LEU A 481 -27.75 5.09 -0.47
C LEU A 481 -28.49 6.04 -1.43
N SER A 482 -29.77 6.36 -1.16
CA SER A 482 -30.49 7.39 -1.94
C SER A 482 -30.02 8.82 -1.60
N VAL A 483 -29.29 9.00 -0.50
CA VAL A 483 -28.76 10.28 -0.04
C VAL A 483 -27.24 10.31 -0.23
N LYS A 484 -26.76 11.12 -1.18
CA LYS A 484 -25.32 11.34 -1.34
C LYS A 484 -24.75 12.10 -0.15
N LYS A 485 -23.81 11.48 0.57
CA LYS A 485 -23.01 12.12 1.63
C LYS A 485 -21.97 13.04 0.99
N GLY A 486 -21.68 14.17 1.63
CA GLY A 486 -20.51 15.00 1.27
C GLY A 486 -20.60 15.86 0.00
N THR A 487 -21.72 16.53 -0.26
CA THR A 487 -21.84 17.43 -1.42
C THR A 487 -21.55 18.89 -1.05
N GLY A 488 -20.78 19.61 -1.88
CA GLY A 488 -20.73 21.08 -1.86
C GLY A 488 -19.48 21.72 -1.25
N VAL A 489 -18.41 20.97 -1.00
CA VAL A 489 -17.07 21.55 -0.76
C VAL A 489 -16.61 22.20 -2.06
N LYS A 490 -16.13 23.45 -2.03
CA LYS A 490 -15.50 24.04 -3.22
C LYS A 490 -13.99 23.84 -3.09
N PRO A 491 -13.29 23.32 -4.11
CA PRO A 491 -11.83 23.32 -4.09
C PRO A 491 -11.32 24.75 -3.89
N SER A 492 -10.14 24.88 -3.29
CA SER A 492 -9.53 26.20 -3.16
C SER A 492 -9.24 26.71 -4.58
N ILE A 493 -9.74 27.89 -4.94
CA ILE A 493 -9.50 28.42 -6.29
C ILE A 493 -8.09 29.02 -6.29
N ASP A 494 -7.09 28.22 -6.68
CA ASP A 494 -5.78 28.76 -6.99
C ASP A 494 -5.79 29.45 -8.36
N TRP A 495 -6.10 30.75 -8.33
CA TRP A 495 -6.06 31.59 -9.51
C TRP A 495 -4.69 31.62 -10.19
N MET A 496 -3.58 31.40 -9.48
CA MET A 496 -2.24 31.36 -10.10
C MET A 496 -2.03 30.07 -10.89
N LYS A 497 -2.50 28.92 -10.41
CA LYS A 497 -2.47 27.65 -11.14
C LYS A 497 -3.37 27.67 -12.38
N ILE A 498 -4.57 28.24 -12.25
CA ILE A 498 -5.44 28.49 -13.41
C ILE A 498 -4.76 29.44 -14.41
N PHE A 499 -4.16 30.53 -13.93
CA PHE A 499 -3.48 31.49 -14.79
C PHE A 499 -2.25 30.88 -15.47
N SER A 500 -1.47 30.04 -14.77
CA SER A 500 -0.29 29.37 -15.33
C SER A 500 -0.68 28.32 -16.37
N GLN A 501 -1.75 27.54 -16.15
CA GLN A 501 -2.31 26.61 -17.12
C GLN A 501 -2.87 27.34 -18.35
N VAL A 502 -3.61 28.44 -18.15
CA VAL A 502 -4.11 29.28 -19.25
C VAL A 502 -2.95 29.89 -20.02
N ILE A 503 -1.91 30.39 -19.34
CA ILE A 503 -0.70 30.88 -20.01
C ILE A 503 -0.02 29.76 -20.79
N ALA A 504 0.14 28.56 -20.23
CA ALA A 504 0.78 27.43 -20.90
C ALA A 504 0.05 27.02 -22.20
N VAL A 505 -1.28 27.17 -22.24
CA VAL A 505 -2.09 26.91 -23.45
C VAL A 505 -2.06 28.10 -24.42
N VAL A 506 -2.11 29.34 -23.92
CA VAL A 506 -2.25 30.55 -24.75
C VAL A 506 -0.91 30.98 -25.35
N LEU A 507 0.21 30.86 -24.62
CA LEU A 507 1.53 31.30 -25.08
C LEU A 507 1.99 30.63 -26.39
N PRO A 508 1.85 29.30 -26.58
CA PRO A 508 2.17 28.64 -27.83
C PRO A 508 1.29 29.10 -29.00
N ILE A 509 0.00 29.34 -28.75
CA ILE A 509 -0.95 29.83 -29.76
C ILE A 509 -0.55 31.24 -30.20
N VAL A 510 -0.28 32.13 -29.25
CA VAL A 510 0.17 33.51 -29.53
C VAL A 510 1.50 33.52 -30.29
N LYS A 511 2.48 32.70 -29.89
CA LYS A 511 3.75 32.54 -30.64
C LYS A 511 3.51 32.07 -32.08
N THR A 512 2.59 31.12 -32.28
CA THR A 512 2.24 30.61 -33.61
C THR A 512 1.60 31.70 -34.47
N ILE A 513 0.70 32.51 -33.90
CA ILE A 513 0.07 33.64 -34.61
C ILE A 513 1.11 34.69 -34.99
N ILE A 514 1.99 35.08 -34.05
CA ILE A 514 3.05 36.07 -34.31
C ILE A 514 3.99 35.57 -35.42
N SER A 515 4.39 34.30 -35.39
CA SER A 515 5.23 33.69 -36.43
C SER A 515 4.57 33.78 -37.82
N ARG A 516 3.29 33.43 -37.92
CA ARG A 516 2.52 33.50 -39.18
C ARG A 516 2.33 34.93 -39.68
N VAL A 517 2.14 35.89 -38.78
CA VAL A 517 2.06 37.32 -39.15
C VAL A 517 3.40 37.81 -39.67
N PHE A 518 4.51 37.45 -39.04
CA PHE A 518 5.86 37.80 -39.51
C PHE A 518 6.16 37.18 -40.88
N GLU A 519 5.82 35.92 -41.11
CA GLU A 519 5.96 35.28 -42.42
C GLU A 519 5.12 36.01 -43.49
N PHE A 520 3.87 36.36 -43.18
CA PHE A 520 2.98 37.08 -44.10
C PHE A 520 3.47 38.49 -44.44
N VAL A 521 3.97 39.23 -43.45
CA VAL A 521 4.52 40.58 -43.65
C VAL A 521 5.84 40.50 -44.44
N SER A 522 6.70 39.53 -44.13
CA SER A 522 7.95 39.32 -44.84
C SER A 522 7.73 38.92 -46.30
N ALA A 523 6.70 38.12 -46.58
CA ALA A 523 6.32 37.72 -47.93
C ALA A 523 5.69 38.86 -48.78
N LYS A 524 5.26 39.96 -48.15
CA LYS A 524 4.72 41.15 -48.84
C LYS A 524 5.72 42.30 -48.97
N MET A 525 6.89 42.20 -48.33
CA MET A 525 7.96 43.20 -48.37
C MET A 525 9.08 42.86 -49.37
N TRP A 526 8.88 41.84 -50.21
CA TRP A 526 9.79 41.45 -51.31
C TRP A 526 9.07 41.48 -52.65
#